data_AF-A0A495ITB6-F1
#
_entry.id   AF-A0A495ITB6-F1
#
_cell.length_a   1.000
_cell.length_b   1.000
_cell.length_c   1.000
_cell.angle_alpha   90.00
_cell.angle_beta   90.00
_cell.angle_gamma   90.00
#
_symmetry.space_group_name_H-M   'P 1'
#
loop_
_entity.id
_entity.type
_entity.pdbx_description
1 polymer ?
#
loop_
_entity_poly.entity_id
_entity_poly.type
_entity_poly.pdbx_seq_one_letter_code
_entity_poly.pdbx_strand_id
1 'polypeptide(L)'
;MTSNYNHSTIDSPIYLSDMVVFDQTYKSYYHPLCFYASKFVGRNEAEDIIENLFLKFWNRKQVFKDTAHMQASLYQSVRNACLDFLRSPKNKNHIDTTILEAQSSATENHLSLLIKAEVMAEIYRAVNDLPSQCSKVIRMGYLEGLNNSEIAKELGLSEQTVKNYKGRGLSLLKDKLSGSAFTMLLLLITWK
;
A
#
# COMPACT_ATOMS: atom_id res chain seq x y z
N MET A 1 23.91 11.47 40.16
CA MET A 1 25.13 11.03 39.45
C MET A 1 24.72 9.83 38.59
N THR A 2 23.97 10.09 37.52
CA THR A 2 24.39 10.19 36.11
C THR A 2 24.75 8.85 35.46
N SER A 3 23.79 8.31 34.70
CA SER A 3 24.00 7.74 33.36
C SER A 3 22.62 7.57 32.71
N ASN A 4 22.11 8.56 31.96
CA ASN A 4 22.28 8.72 30.50
C ASN A 4 22.04 7.44 29.68
N TYR A 5 20.80 7.27 29.22
CA TYR A 5 20.54 6.65 27.92
C TYR A 5 19.55 7.53 27.15
N ASN A 6 20.11 8.47 26.39
CA ASN A 6 19.42 9.16 25.31
C ASN A 6 19.08 8.14 24.22
N HIS A 7 17.80 7.80 24.07
CA HIS A 7 17.32 7.15 22.86
C HIS A 7 16.89 8.22 21.85
N SER A 8 17.84 9.05 21.42
CA SER A 8 17.68 9.86 20.21
C SER A 8 17.90 8.96 19.01
N THR A 9 16.81 8.48 18.40
CA THR A 9 16.81 7.83 17.08
C THR A 9 17.33 8.84 16.05
N ILE A 10 18.60 8.72 15.66
CA ILE A 10 19.14 9.44 14.52
C ILE A 10 18.63 8.70 13.28
N ASP A 11 17.48 9.11 12.76
CA ASP A 11 17.03 8.68 11.44
C ASP A 11 18.10 9.11 10.43
N SER A 12 18.80 8.13 9.87
CA SER A 12 19.86 8.36 8.90
C SER A 12 19.25 8.65 7.53
N PRO A 13 19.96 9.39 6.65
CA PRO A 13 19.47 9.63 5.31
C PRO A 13 19.24 8.31 4.55
N ILE A 14 18.13 8.24 3.83
CA ILE A 14 17.71 7.07 3.05
C ILE A 14 18.10 7.33 1.59
N TYR A 15 18.97 6.48 1.05
CA TYR A 15 19.48 6.58 -0.31
C TYR A 15 18.81 5.53 -1.19
N LEU A 16 17.87 5.94 -2.05
CA LEU A 16 17.22 5.01 -3.00
C LEU A 16 18.15 4.57 -4.14
N SER A 17 19.39 5.07 -4.20
CA SER A 17 20.43 4.51 -5.07
C SER A 17 21.01 3.19 -4.55
N ASP A 18 20.78 2.86 -3.28
CA ASP A 18 21.12 1.55 -2.73
C ASP A 18 20.02 0.55 -3.11
N MET A 19 20.40 -0.56 -3.74
CA MET A 19 19.46 -1.56 -4.24
C MET A 19 18.66 -2.25 -3.13
N VAL A 20 19.28 -2.49 -1.96
CA VAL A 20 18.62 -3.12 -0.82
C VAL A 20 17.57 -2.18 -0.24
N VAL A 21 17.93 -0.90 -0.05
CA VAL A 21 17.02 0.14 0.45
C VAL A 21 15.87 0.37 -0.52
N PHE A 22 16.16 0.39 -1.83
CA PHE A 22 15.15 0.53 -2.87
C PHE A 22 14.16 -0.63 -2.86
N ASP A 23 14.64 -1.87 -2.86
CA ASP A 23 13.79 -3.06 -2.84
C ASP A 23 12.89 -3.11 -1.59
N GLN A 24 13.45 -2.79 -0.42
CA GLN A 24 12.69 -2.74 0.83
C GLN A 24 11.61 -1.64 0.80
N THR A 25 11.95 -0.45 0.30
CA THR A 25 11.02 0.66 0.20
C THR A 25 9.92 0.35 -0.82
N TYR A 26 10.29 -0.18 -1.98
CA TYR A 26 9.34 -0.59 -3.01
C TYR A 26 8.35 -1.61 -2.46
N LYS A 27 8.82 -2.71 -1.86
CA LYS A 27 7.95 -3.76 -1.29
C LYS A 27 7.04 -3.24 -0.18
N SER A 28 7.51 -2.26 0.61
CA SER A 28 6.75 -1.72 1.74
C SER A 28 5.68 -0.72 1.31
N TYR A 29 5.95 0.06 0.26
CA TYR A 29 5.09 1.19 -0.14
C TYR A 29 4.33 0.98 -1.44
N TYR A 30 4.69 0.01 -2.29
CA TYR A 30 4.05 -0.19 -3.59
C TYR A 30 2.53 -0.32 -3.46
N HIS A 31 2.05 -1.32 -2.70
CA HIS A 31 0.61 -1.54 -2.61
C HIS A 31 -0.16 -0.44 -1.86
N PRO A 32 0.31 0.11 -0.73
CA PRO A 32 -0.35 1.26 -0.10
C PRO A 32 -0.45 2.47 -1.03
N LEU A 33 0.59 2.75 -1.81
CA LEU A 33 0.59 3.85 -2.77
C LEU A 33 -0.32 3.57 -3.97
N CYS A 34 -0.38 2.33 -4.47
CA CYS A 34 -1.34 1.95 -5.52
C CYS A 34 -2.79 2.07 -5.01
N PHE A 35 -3.07 1.62 -3.78
CA PHE A 35 -4.39 1.81 -3.17
C PHE A 35 -4.75 3.29 -3.07
N TYR A 36 -3.82 4.12 -2.60
CA TYR A 36 -4.00 5.56 -2.50
C TYR A 36 -4.25 6.20 -3.87
N ALA A 37 -3.39 5.92 -4.86
CA ALA A 37 -3.51 6.42 -6.22
C ALA A 37 -4.81 5.96 -6.92
N SER A 38 -5.27 4.74 -6.65
CA SER A 38 -6.49 4.19 -7.27
C SER A 38 -7.74 4.99 -6.94
N LYS A 39 -7.74 5.73 -5.82
CA LYS A 39 -8.84 6.64 -5.45
C LYS A 39 -8.89 7.90 -6.30
N PHE A 40 -7.86 8.16 -7.11
CA PHE A 40 -7.78 9.29 -8.03
C PHE A 40 -7.96 8.86 -9.49
N VAL A 41 -7.34 7.75 -9.91
CA VAL A 41 -7.18 7.41 -11.34
C VAL A 41 -7.65 6.00 -11.71
N GLY A 42 -8.19 5.22 -10.76
CA GLY A 42 -8.49 3.79 -10.98
C GLY A 42 -7.25 2.89 -10.81
N ARG A 43 -7.45 1.57 -10.82
CA ARG A 43 -6.41 0.59 -10.43
C ARG A 43 -5.25 0.50 -11.42
N ASN A 44 -5.54 0.31 -12.71
CA ASN A 44 -4.50 0.09 -13.72
C ASN A 44 -3.57 1.32 -13.81
N GLU A 45 -4.15 2.51 -13.91
CA GLU A 45 -3.38 3.75 -13.99
C GLU A 45 -2.62 4.05 -12.69
N ALA A 46 -3.16 3.62 -11.54
CA ALA A 46 -2.44 3.74 -10.28
C ALA A 46 -1.15 2.90 -10.29
N GLU A 47 -1.22 1.64 -10.70
CA GLU A 47 -0.05 0.75 -10.78
C GLU A 47 1.02 1.34 -11.72
N ASP A 48 0.63 1.76 -12.93
CA ASP A 48 1.52 2.41 -13.90
C ASP A 48 2.17 3.69 -13.35
N ILE A 49 1.41 4.53 -12.63
CA ILE A 49 1.94 5.75 -12.00
C ILE A 49 2.98 5.40 -10.94
N ILE A 50 2.71 4.41 -10.08
CA ILE A 50 3.63 4.02 -9.01
C ILE A 50 4.93 3.45 -9.59
N GLU A 51 4.84 2.56 -10.58
CA GLU A 51 6.02 1.99 -11.25
C GLU A 51 6.89 3.10 -11.85
N ASN A 52 6.28 4.00 -12.63
CA ASN A 52 6.99 5.13 -13.23
C ASN A 52 7.62 6.06 -12.18
N LEU A 53 6.96 6.25 -11.04
CA LEU A 53 7.47 7.09 -9.97
C LEU A 53 8.71 6.46 -9.30
N PHE A 54 8.67 5.17 -8.99
CA PHE A 54 9.82 4.46 -8.43
C PHE A 54 11.01 4.42 -9.40
N LEU A 55 10.76 4.21 -10.70
CA LEU A 55 11.80 4.32 -11.73
C LEU A 55 12.44 5.72 -11.75
N LYS A 56 11.63 6.79 -11.63
CA LYS A 56 12.15 8.16 -11.51
C LYS A 56 13.01 8.35 -10.26
N PHE A 57 12.59 7.81 -9.12
CA PHE A 57 13.38 7.91 -7.88
C PHE A 57 14.72 7.18 -7.98
N TRP A 58 14.73 5.98 -8.57
CA TRP A 58 15.96 5.23 -8.83
C TRP A 58 16.92 6.02 -9.74
N ASN A 59 16.42 6.50 -10.89
CA ASN A 59 17.22 7.22 -11.88
C ASN A 59 17.78 8.55 -11.34
N ARG A 60 17.02 9.23 -10.46
CA ARG A 60 17.45 10.48 -9.82
C ARG A 60 18.31 10.27 -8.58
N LYS A 61 18.58 9.02 -8.18
CA LYS A 61 19.28 8.68 -6.94
C LYS A 61 18.68 9.42 -5.74
N GLN A 62 17.35 9.35 -5.64
CA GLN A 62 16.58 10.11 -4.67
C GLN A 62 17.10 9.86 -3.24
N VAL A 63 17.28 10.94 -2.49
CA VAL A 63 17.69 10.89 -1.08
C VAL A 63 16.59 11.48 -0.23
N PHE A 64 16.28 10.84 0.88
CA PHE A 64 15.40 11.37 1.92
C PHE A 64 16.17 11.61 3.20
N LYS A 65 15.82 12.69 3.91
CA LYS A 65 16.44 13.03 5.19
C LYS A 65 16.25 11.93 6.25
N ASP A 66 15.05 11.38 6.31
CA ASP A 66 14.60 10.40 7.29
C ASP A 66 13.36 9.65 6.76
N THR A 67 12.88 8.68 7.52
CA THR A 67 11.71 7.85 7.17
C THR A 67 10.44 8.66 7.03
N ALA A 68 10.22 9.66 7.91
CA ALA A 68 9.03 10.51 7.87
C ALA A 68 9.01 11.38 6.61
N HIS A 69 10.14 11.98 6.25
CA HIS A 69 10.33 12.74 5.04
C HIS A 69 10.15 11.88 3.79
N MET A 70 10.66 10.64 3.80
CA MET A 70 10.42 9.68 2.72
C MET A 70 8.92 9.44 2.54
N GLN A 71 8.23 9.04 3.60
CA GLN A 71 6.81 8.74 3.55
C GLN A 71 5.99 9.94 3.03
N ALA A 72 6.19 11.13 3.60
CA ALA A 72 5.52 12.34 3.16
C ALA A 72 5.80 12.64 1.68
N SER A 73 7.05 12.51 1.26
CA SER A 73 7.48 12.76 -0.13
C SER A 73 6.87 11.75 -1.10
N LEU A 74 6.77 10.47 -0.73
CA LEU A 74 6.15 9.43 -1.54
C LEU A 74 4.68 9.75 -1.81
N TYR A 75 3.88 9.95 -0.77
CA TYR A 75 2.45 10.27 -0.93
C TYR A 75 2.20 11.57 -1.67
N GLN A 76 3.02 12.61 -1.41
CA GLN A 76 2.91 13.87 -2.14
C GLN A 76 3.24 13.69 -3.63
N SER A 77 4.28 12.93 -3.96
CA SER A 77 4.68 12.68 -5.33
C SER A 77 3.64 11.86 -6.09
N VAL A 78 3.05 10.85 -5.46
CA VAL A 78 1.95 10.07 -6.03
C VAL A 78 0.74 10.94 -6.30
N ARG A 79 0.32 11.75 -5.33
CA ARG A 79 -0.79 12.68 -5.51
C ARG A 79 -0.54 13.62 -6.70
N ASN A 80 0.65 14.22 -6.77
CA ASN A 80 1.01 15.10 -7.87
C ASN A 80 0.95 14.37 -9.22
N ALA A 81 1.49 13.15 -9.30
CA ALA A 81 1.46 12.35 -10.52
C ALA A 81 0.02 11.98 -10.95
N CYS A 82 -0.85 11.63 -10.00
CA CYS A 82 -2.28 11.41 -10.28
C CYS A 82 -2.96 12.68 -10.80
N LEU A 83 -2.71 13.83 -10.19
CA LEU A 83 -3.28 15.11 -10.63
C LEU A 83 -2.77 15.49 -12.03
N ASP A 84 -1.50 15.26 -12.33
CA ASP A 84 -0.91 15.49 -13.64
C ASP A 84 -1.53 14.56 -14.69
N PHE A 85 -1.74 13.29 -14.34
CA PHE A 85 -2.44 12.32 -15.20
C PHE A 85 -3.86 12.78 -15.53
N LEU A 86 -4.61 13.26 -14.53
CA LEU A 86 -5.99 13.73 -14.70
C LEU A 86 -6.08 15.02 -15.52
N ARG A 87 -5.08 15.90 -15.42
CA ARG A 87 -5.00 17.15 -16.19
C ARG A 87 -4.63 16.92 -17.65
N SER A 88 -4.06 15.76 -17.99
CA SER A 88 -3.62 15.44 -19.34
C SER A 88 -4.80 15.41 -20.31
N PRO A 89 -4.81 16.23 -21.38
CA PRO A 89 -5.90 16.26 -22.35
C PRO A 89 -6.07 14.94 -23.10
N LYS A 90 -5.02 14.09 -23.15
CA LYS A 90 -5.06 12.75 -23.74
C LYS A 90 -5.89 11.75 -22.93
N ASN A 91 -6.08 12.01 -21.63
CA ASN A 91 -6.71 11.07 -20.70
C ASN A 91 -8.16 11.43 -20.40
N LYS A 92 -8.70 12.50 -20.98
CA LYS A 92 -10.08 12.98 -20.76
C LYS A 92 -11.16 11.94 -21.10
N ASN A 93 -10.87 11.01 -22.00
CA ASN A 93 -11.81 9.94 -22.40
C ASN A 93 -11.71 8.68 -21.50
N HIS A 94 -10.68 8.58 -20.66
CA HIS A 94 -10.47 7.46 -19.72
C HIS A 94 -10.91 7.81 -18.28
N ILE A 95 -11.20 9.08 -18.02
CA ILE A 95 -11.64 9.55 -16.71
C ILE A 95 -13.15 9.42 -16.65
N ASP A 96 -13.63 8.51 -15.80
CA ASP A 96 -15.04 8.43 -15.43
C ASP A 96 -15.43 9.78 -14.80
N THR A 97 -16.34 10.52 -15.43
CA THR A 97 -16.69 11.90 -15.05
C THR A 97 -17.22 12.00 -13.61
N THR A 98 -17.74 10.89 -13.07
CA THR A 98 -18.12 10.75 -11.66
C THR A 98 -16.94 10.91 -10.68
N ILE A 99 -15.72 10.50 -11.07
CA ILE A 99 -14.51 10.65 -10.25
C ILE A 99 -14.05 12.11 -10.20
N LEU A 100 -14.22 12.85 -11.29
CA LEU A 100 -13.83 14.26 -11.40
C LEU A 100 -14.77 15.18 -10.60
N GLU A 101 -16.07 14.89 -10.59
CA GLU A 101 -17.07 15.66 -9.83
C GLU A 101 -16.95 15.44 -8.30
N ALA A 102 -16.58 14.24 -7.87
CA ALA A 102 -16.26 13.94 -6.47
C ALA A 102 -15.01 14.69 -5.95
N GLN A 103 -14.21 15.30 -6.84
CA GLN A 103 -12.95 15.96 -6.49
C GLN A 103 -13.08 17.43 -6.12
N SER A 104 -14.17 18.11 -6.48
CA SER A 104 -14.42 19.48 -6.04
C SER A 104 -14.61 19.58 -4.50
N SER A 105 -14.84 18.45 -3.82
CA SER A 105 -14.86 18.31 -2.35
C SER A 105 -13.60 17.64 -1.77
N ALA A 106 -12.63 17.21 -2.58
CA ALA A 106 -11.53 16.33 -2.15
C ALA A 106 -10.39 17.03 -1.37
N THR A 107 -10.33 18.37 -1.34
CA THR A 107 -9.39 19.09 -0.45
C THR A 107 -9.66 18.74 1.02
N GLU A 108 -10.92 18.46 1.38
CA GLU A 108 -11.34 18.07 2.73
C GLU A 108 -11.03 16.60 3.08
N ASN A 109 -10.64 15.77 2.09
CA ASN A 109 -10.52 14.31 2.23
C ASN A 109 -9.08 13.77 2.12
N HIS A 110 -8.08 14.63 1.90
CA HIS A 110 -6.68 14.21 1.73
C HIS A 110 -6.11 13.57 3.01
N LEU A 111 -6.33 14.19 4.18
CA LEU A 111 -5.88 13.66 5.46
C LEU A 111 -6.53 12.31 5.77
N SER A 112 -7.85 12.19 5.52
CA SER A 112 -8.60 10.93 5.64
C SER A 112 -8.04 9.83 4.73
N LEU A 113 -7.70 10.16 3.48
CA LEU A 113 -7.07 9.21 2.56
C LEU A 113 -5.66 8.79 2.99
N LEU A 114 -4.86 9.73 3.52
CA LEU A 114 -3.54 9.41 4.09
C LEU A 114 -3.66 8.47 5.30
N ILE A 115 -4.60 8.74 6.21
CA ILE A 115 -4.88 7.86 7.36
C ILE A 115 -5.25 6.46 6.86
N LYS A 116 -6.15 6.35 5.87
CA LYS A 116 -6.53 5.06 5.28
C LYS A 116 -5.35 4.34 4.64
N ALA A 117 -4.46 5.08 3.98
CA ALA A 117 -3.28 4.49 3.35
C ALA A 117 -2.25 4.01 4.38
N GLU A 118 -2.10 4.69 5.52
CA GLU A 118 -1.25 4.21 6.62
C GLU A 118 -1.83 2.95 7.26
N VAL A 119 -3.15 2.94 7.51
CA VAL A 119 -3.85 1.74 7.99
C VAL A 119 -3.67 0.58 7.00
N MET A 120 -3.72 0.86 5.69
CA MET A 120 -3.44 -0.14 4.66
C MET A 120 -1.98 -0.62 4.71
N ALA A 121 -1.02 0.28 4.89
CA ALA A 121 0.39 -0.08 5.05
C ALA A 121 0.62 -0.99 6.26
N GLU A 122 -0.08 -0.73 7.38
CA GLU A 122 -0.09 -1.62 8.55
C GLU A 122 -0.57 -3.03 8.19
N ILE A 123 -1.68 -3.14 7.43
CA ILE A 123 -2.20 -4.42 6.94
C ILE A 123 -1.14 -5.14 6.11
N TYR A 124 -0.55 -4.49 5.12
CA TYR A 124 0.47 -5.11 4.25
C TYR A 124 1.69 -5.59 5.05
N ARG A 125 2.18 -4.81 6.01
CA ARG A 125 3.29 -5.22 6.89
C ARG A 125 2.91 -6.46 7.70
N ALA A 126 1.75 -6.46 8.36
CA ALA A 126 1.31 -7.59 9.17
C ALA A 126 1.11 -8.87 8.34
N VAL A 127 0.61 -8.75 7.11
CA VAL A 127 0.46 -9.87 6.17
C VAL A 127 1.82 -10.43 5.73
N ASN A 128 2.80 -9.57 5.48
CA ASN A 128 4.17 -10.00 5.14
C ASN A 128 4.82 -10.79 6.28
N ASP A 129 4.49 -10.46 7.54
CA ASP A 129 5.02 -11.13 8.73
C ASP A 129 4.27 -12.42 9.11
N LEU A 130 3.31 -12.88 8.29
CA LEU A 130 2.64 -14.16 8.51
C LEU A 130 3.51 -15.34 8.03
N PRO A 131 3.32 -16.55 8.60
CA PRO A 131 3.90 -17.77 8.04
C PRO A 131 3.58 -17.89 6.55
N SER A 132 4.56 -18.33 5.76
CA SER A 132 4.59 -18.17 4.30
C SER A 132 3.29 -18.56 3.56
N GLN A 133 2.66 -19.67 3.93
CA GLN A 133 1.41 -20.12 3.30
C GLN A 133 0.21 -19.28 3.69
N CYS A 134 0.12 -18.84 4.96
CA CYS A 134 -0.92 -17.90 5.38
C CYS A 134 -0.75 -16.55 4.66
N SER A 135 0.48 -16.03 4.59
CA SER A 135 0.77 -14.76 3.91
C SER A 135 0.31 -14.77 2.45
N LYS A 136 0.68 -15.81 1.69
CA LYS A 136 0.29 -15.97 0.28
C LYS A 136 -1.22 -16.02 0.10
N VAL A 137 -1.90 -16.89 0.85
CA VAL A 137 -3.35 -17.08 0.73
C VAL A 137 -4.13 -15.82 1.13
N ILE A 138 -3.68 -15.10 2.16
CA ILE A 138 -4.26 -13.84 2.59
C ILE A 138 -4.08 -12.75 1.52
N ARG A 139 -2.87 -12.62 0.96
CA ARG A 139 -2.60 -11.65 -0.13
C ARG A 139 -3.46 -11.93 -1.36
N MET A 140 -3.42 -13.16 -1.87
CA MET A 140 -4.17 -13.53 -3.07
C MET A 140 -5.68 -13.35 -2.86
N GLY A 141 -6.18 -13.76 -1.70
CA GLY A 141 -7.61 -13.69 -1.39
C GLY A 141 -8.14 -12.28 -1.15
N TYR A 142 -7.41 -11.47 -0.41
CA TYR A 142 -7.94 -10.20 0.12
C TYR A 142 -7.33 -8.95 -0.51
N LEU A 143 -6.10 -9.05 -1.06
CA LEU A 143 -5.42 -7.91 -1.69
C LEU A 143 -5.51 -7.99 -3.21
N GLU A 144 -5.37 -9.19 -3.76
CA GLU A 144 -5.45 -9.41 -5.22
C GLU A 144 -6.87 -9.76 -5.68
N GLY A 145 -7.72 -10.24 -4.77
CA GLY A 145 -9.13 -10.48 -5.04
C GLY A 145 -9.41 -11.82 -5.71
N LEU A 146 -8.61 -12.85 -5.49
CA LEU A 146 -8.87 -14.20 -5.97
C LEU A 146 -9.88 -14.93 -5.06
N ASN A 147 -10.71 -15.79 -5.65
CA ASN A 147 -11.60 -16.68 -4.92
C ASN A 147 -10.86 -17.95 -4.42
N ASN A 148 -11.49 -18.74 -3.55
CA ASN A 148 -10.82 -19.90 -2.94
C ASN A 148 -10.39 -20.96 -3.96
N SER A 149 -11.17 -21.13 -5.03
CA SER A 149 -10.89 -22.11 -6.10
C SER A 149 -9.70 -21.68 -6.95
N GLU A 150 -9.63 -20.39 -7.29
CA GLU A 150 -8.49 -19.79 -8.01
C GLU A 150 -7.19 -19.94 -7.20
N ILE A 151 -7.22 -19.62 -5.91
CA ILE A 151 -6.06 -19.75 -5.02
C ILE A 151 -5.65 -21.22 -4.87
N ALA A 152 -6.63 -22.12 -4.73
CA ALA A 152 -6.38 -23.56 -4.62
C ALA A 152 -5.66 -24.09 -5.86
N LYS A 153 -6.13 -23.69 -7.05
CA LYS A 153 -5.51 -24.05 -8.33
C LYS A 153 -4.09 -23.50 -8.45
N GLU A 154 -3.89 -22.22 -8.16
CA GLU A 154 -2.59 -21.54 -8.30
C GLU A 154 -1.52 -22.12 -7.35
N LEU A 155 -1.91 -22.50 -6.12
CA LEU A 155 -0.99 -23.03 -5.12
C LEU A 155 -0.91 -24.55 -5.09
N GLY A 156 -1.67 -25.26 -5.92
CA GLY A 156 -1.76 -26.73 -5.88
C GLY A 156 -2.32 -27.27 -4.56
N LEU A 157 -3.28 -26.56 -3.95
CA LEU A 157 -3.91 -26.88 -2.67
C LEU A 157 -5.38 -27.27 -2.86
N SER A 158 -6.00 -27.87 -1.82
CA SER A 158 -7.46 -28.01 -1.78
C SER A 158 -8.14 -26.70 -1.35
N GLU A 159 -9.37 -26.44 -1.80
CA GLU A 159 -10.15 -25.28 -1.33
C GLU A 159 -10.33 -25.28 0.19
N GLN A 160 -10.42 -26.45 0.81
CA GLN A 160 -10.50 -26.57 2.27
C GLN A 160 -9.19 -26.12 2.94
N THR A 161 -8.04 -26.48 2.36
CA THR A 161 -6.74 -26.02 2.83
C THR A 161 -6.61 -24.50 2.71
N VAL A 162 -7.10 -23.92 1.61
CA VAL A 162 -7.16 -22.45 1.43
C VAL A 162 -8.02 -21.79 2.51
N LYS A 163 -9.22 -22.32 2.79
CA LYS A 163 -10.09 -21.82 3.87
C LYS A 163 -9.40 -21.90 5.24
N ASN A 164 -8.70 -23.00 5.51
CA ASN A 164 -7.94 -23.18 6.75
C ASN A 164 -6.80 -22.15 6.89
N TYR A 165 -6.05 -21.89 5.82
CA TYR A 165 -5.02 -20.85 5.81
C TYR A 165 -5.60 -19.44 5.94
N LYS A 166 -6.76 -19.14 5.33
CA LYS A 166 -7.47 -17.86 5.54
C LYS A 166 -7.88 -17.67 6.99
N GLY A 167 -8.52 -18.68 7.59
CA GLY A 167 -8.94 -18.63 8.99
C GLY A 167 -7.77 -18.44 9.95
N ARG A 168 -6.69 -19.22 9.76
CA ARG A 168 -5.47 -19.09 10.56
C ARG A 168 -4.80 -17.73 10.35
N GLY A 169 -4.71 -17.25 9.12
CA GLY A 169 -4.15 -15.93 8.79
C GLY A 169 -4.92 -14.80 9.45
N LEU A 170 -6.27 -14.81 9.37
CA LEU A 170 -7.12 -13.83 10.05
C LEU A 170 -6.95 -13.84 11.57
N SER A 171 -6.86 -15.02 12.18
CA SER A 171 -6.61 -15.13 13.62
C SER A 171 -5.27 -14.51 14.02
N LEU A 172 -4.21 -14.75 13.23
CA LEU A 172 -2.89 -14.16 13.50
C LEU A 172 -2.87 -12.65 13.28
N LEU A 173 -3.61 -12.16 12.27
CA LEU A 173 -3.72 -10.72 12.00
C LEU A 173 -4.50 -9.98 13.07
N LYS A 174 -5.50 -10.63 13.69
CA LYS A 174 -6.27 -10.04 14.79
C LYS A 174 -5.38 -9.60 15.96
N ASP A 175 -4.35 -10.37 16.27
CA ASP A 175 -3.43 -10.08 17.37
C ASP A 175 -2.32 -9.11 16.97
N LYS A 176 -2.06 -8.94 15.67
CA LYS A 176 -0.99 -8.09 15.12
C LYS A 176 -1.45 -6.70 14.67
N LEU A 177 -2.72 -6.56 14.30
CA LEU A 177 -3.29 -5.33 13.76
C LEU A 177 -3.96 -4.48 14.84
N SER A 178 -3.83 -3.17 14.69
CA SER A 178 -4.66 -2.19 15.39
C SER A 178 -6.15 -2.44 15.11
N GLY A 179 -7.03 -2.04 16.05
CA GLY A 179 -8.46 -2.20 15.87
C GLY A 179 -8.99 -1.55 14.58
N SER A 180 -8.44 -0.39 14.21
CA SER A 180 -8.72 0.30 12.95
C SER A 180 -8.25 -0.47 11.71
N ALA A 181 -7.07 -1.10 11.76
CA ALA A 181 -6.57 -1.90 10.65
C ALA A 181 -7.33 -3.22 10.50
N PHE A 182 -7.65 -3.87 11.61
CA PHE A 182 -8.44 -5.10 11.57
C PHE A 182 -9.87 -4.85 11.07
N THR A 183 -10.53 -3.78 11.52
CA THR A 183 -11.87 -3.40 11.01
C THR A 183 -11.83 -3.04 9.53
N MET A 184 -10.81 -2.31 9.06
CA MET A 184 -10.64 -2.04 7.63
C MET A 184 -10.42 -3.32 6.82
N LEU A 185 -9.60 -4.25 7.31
CA LEU A 185 -9.40 -5.55 6.68
C LEU A 185 -10.73 -6.31 6.55
N LEU A 186 -11.56 -6.32 7.58
CA LEU A 186 -12.89 -6.96 7.54
C LEU A 186 -13.81 -6.29 6.51
N LEU A 187 -13.79 -4.96 6.40
CA LEU A 187 -14.59 -4.24 5.40
C LEU A 187 -14.19 -4.61 3.96
N LEU A 188 -12.89 -4.83 3.70
CA LEU A 188 -12.40 -5.31 2.39
C LEU A 188 -12.90 -6.72 2.07
N ILE A 189 -13.16 -7.54 3.09
CA ILE A 189 -13.69 -8.90 2.93
C ILE A 189 -15.19 -8.88 2.62
N THR A 190 -15.95 -7.99 3.26
CA THR A 190 -17.41 -7.94 3.13
C THR A 190 -17.91 -7.22 1.88
N TRP A 191 -17.07 -6.41 1.22
CA TRP A 191 -17.45 -5.65 0.02
C TRP A 191 -17.16 -6.41 -1.28
N LYS A 192 -17.06 -7.73 -1.23
CA LYS A 192 -16.90 -8.59 -2.41
C LYS A 192 -17.98 -9.65 -2.42
#